data_AF-A0A8J8D9T5-F1
#
_entry.id   AF-A0A8J8D9T5-F1
#
_cell.length_a   1.000
_cell.length_b   1.000
_cell.length_c   1.000
_cell.angle_alpha   90.00
_cell.angle_beta   90.00
_cell.angle_gamma   90.00
#
_symmetry.space_group_name_H-M   'P 1'
#
loop_
_entity.id
_entity.type
_entity.pdbx_description
1 polymer ?
#
loop_
_entity_poly.entity_id
_entity_poly.type
_entity_poly.pdbx_seq_one_letter_code
_entity_poly.pdbx_strand_id
1 'polypeptide(L)'
;MKKGPTEEEMRTVLMPLMLSGAKMLDKHCPKCGSPLFEKGGKVFCPICEHRAKQRKAEMEGVEEKLMEKLNELANSLPDDIGELEKHLRVMEKIIELLERYKKLEGGE
;
A
#
# COMPACT_ATOMS: atom_id res chain seq x y z
N MET A 1 13.49 12.57 -2.63
CA MET A 1 14.54 11.98 -1.77
C MET A 1 14.25 10.49 -1.56
N LYS A 2 15.24 9.60 -1.73
CA LYS A 2 15.10 8.18 -1.37
C LYS A 2 15.02 8.09 0.16
N LYS A 3 13.87 7.67 0.71
CA LYS A 3 13.73 7.48 2.17
C LYS A 3 14.35 6.15 2.56
N GLY A 4 15.48 6.23 3.27
CA GLY A 4 16.18 5.13 3.92
C GLY A 4 15.28 4.30 4.86
N PRO A 5 15.74 3.12 5.33
CA PRO A 5 15.09 2.43 6.43
C PRO A 5 15.09 3.27 7.71
N THR A 6 14.01 3.22 8.48
CA THR A 6 13.95 3.82 9.82
C THR A 6 14.66 2.93 10.85
N GLU A 7 14.97 3.47 12.03
CA GLU A 7 15.55 2.66 13.11
C GLU A 7 14.62 1.52 13.53
N GLU A 8 13.31 1.77 13.57
CA GLU A 8 12.32 0.75 13.86
C GLU A 8 12.35 -0.36 12.82
N GLU A 9 12.34 -0.04 11.52
CA GLU A 9 12.40 -1.06 10.47
C GLU A 9 13.70 -1.87 10.51
N MET A 10 14.82 -1.25 10.89
CA MET A 10 16.07 -1.98 11.11
C MET A 10 15.92 -3.01 12.23
N ARG A 11 15.27 -2.65 13.34
CA ARG A 11 15.05 -3.54 14.50
C ARG A 11 14.00 -4.61 14.25
N THR A 12 12.87 -4.28 13.62
CA THR A 12 11.71 -5.16 13.50
C THR A 12 11.66 -5.97 12.20
N VAL A 13 12.42 -5.55 11.17
CA VAL A 13 12.44 -6.25 9.86
C VAL A 13 13.80 -6.89 9.60
N LEU A 14 14.90 -6.12 9.72
CA LEU A 14 16.23 -6.62 9.33
C LEU A 14 16.80 -7.62 10.34
N MET A 15 16.77 -7.30 11.64
CA MET A 15 17.31 -8.20 12.68
C MET A 15 16.64 -9.59 12.67
N PRO A 16 15.29 -9.71 12.63
CA PRO A 16 14.65 -11.03 12.59
C PRO A 16 14.99 -11.82 11.33
N LEU A 17 15.20 -11.16 10.19
CA LEU A 17 15.61 -11.85 8.96
C LEU A 17 16.99 -12.49 9.11
N MET A 18 17.95 -11.77 9.68
CA MET A 18 19.28 -12.30 9.97
C MET A 18 19.20 -13.51 10.92
N LEU A 19 18.40 -13.39 12.00
CA LEU A 19 18.17 -14.49 12.94
C LEU A 19 17.49 -15.70 12.29
N SER A 20 16.65 -15.48 11.27
CA SER A 20 15.97 -16.54 10.52
C SER A 20 16.86 -17.25 9.48
N GLY A 21 18.17 -16.92 9.43
CA GLY A 21 19.13 -17.49 8.50
C GLY A 21 19.13 -16.84 7.10
N ALA A 22 18.47 -15.70 6.92
CA ALA A 22 18.56 -14.95 5.66
C ALA A 22 19.94 -14.27 5.55
N LYS A 23 20.55 -14.33 4.36
CA LYS A 23 21.87 -13.77 4.09
C LYS A 23 21.76 -12.32 3.64
N MET A 24 22.40 -11.41 4.35
CA MET A 24 22.58 -10.03 3.88
C MET A 24 23.63 -9.99 2.77
N LEU A 25 23.36 -9.26 1.69
CA LEU A 25 24.26 -9.08 0.56
C LEU A 25 24.98 -7.72 0.64
N ASP A 26 26.10 -7.61 -0.08
CA ASP A 26 26.87 -6.37 -0.26
C ASP A 26 26.16 -5.34 -1.18
N LYS A 27 25.10 -5.77 -1.86
CA LYS A 27 24.27 -4.93 -2.73
C LYS A 27 23.17 -4.22 -1.95
N HIS A 28 22.89 -2.98 -2.32
CA HIS A 28 21.85 -2.15 -1.71
C HIS A 28 20.69 -1.90 -2.67
N CYS A 29 19.48 -1.79 -2.11
CA CYS A 29 18.28 -1.52 -2.88
C CYS A 29 18.35 -0.12 -3.52
N PRO A 30 18.15 0.02 -4.84
CA PRO A 30 18.20 1.32 -5.51
C PRO A 30 17.05 2.24 -5.10
N LYS A 31 15.96 1.71 -4.53
CA LYS A 31 14.76 2.47 -4.12
C LYS A 31 14.91 3.08 -2.74
N CYS A 32 15.31 2.30 -1.74
CA CYS A 32 15.35 2.72 -0.35
C CYS A 32 16.74 2.66 0.31
N GLY A 33 17.78 2.19 -0.39
CA GLY A 33 19.15 2.17 0.13
C GLY A 33 19.41 1.14 1.24
N SER A 34 18.46 0.25 1.56
CA SER A 34 18.67 -0.86 2.50
C SER A 34 19.46 -2.00 1.83
N PRO A 35 20.30 -2.75 2.56
CA PRO A 35 20.96 -3.94 2.00
C PRO A 35 19.92 -4.96 1.51
N LEU A 36 20.25 -5.63 0.40
CA LEU A 36 19.46 -6.74 -0.13
C LEU A 36 19.70 -8.00 0.70
N PHE A 37 18.68 -8.85 0.77
CA PHE A 37 18.73 -10.13 1.45
C PHE A 37 18.49 -11.26 0.48
N GLU A 38 19.08 -12.43 0.75
CA GLU A 38 18.84 -13.68 0.07
C GLU A 38 18.30 -14.72 1.06
N LYS A 39 17.21 -15.40 0.69
CA LYS A 39 16.68 -16.55 1.43
C LYS A 39 16.12 -17.57 0.44
N GLY A 40 16.60 -18.81 0.52
CA GLY A 40 16.17 -19.87 -0.40
C GLY A 40 16.43 -19.56 -1.88
N GLY A 41 17.56 -18.91 -2.19
CA GLY A 41 17.94 -18.55 -3.57
C GLY A 41 17.21 -17.33 -4.15
N LYS A 42 16.27 -16.71 -3.43
CA LYS A 42 15.60 -15.48 -3.86
C LYS A 42 16.25 -14.26 -3.22
N VAL A 43 16.65 -13.29 -4.05
CA VAL A 43 17.13 -11.98 -3.62
C VAL A 43 15.97 -10.98 -3.56
N PHE A 44 15.87 -10.24 -2.46
CA PHE A 44 14.79 -9.28 -2.24
C PHE A 44 15.22 -8.10 -1.36
N CYS A 45 14.43 -7.02 -1.39
CA CYS A 45 14.61 -5.89 -0.48
C CYS A 45 13.61 -6.01 0.69
N PRO A 46 14.07 -6.30 1.92
CA PRO A 46 13.18 -6.56 3.04
C PRO A 46 12.33 -5.34 3.43
N ILE A 47 12.90 -4.13 3.31
CA ILE A 47 12.22 -2.88 3.65
C ILE A 47 11.13 -2.55 2.63
N CYS A 48 11.42 -2.68 1.34
CA CYS A 48 10.42 -2.38 0.31
C CYS A 48 9.26 -3.37 0.36
N GLU A 49 9.54 -4.66 0.60
CA GLU A 49 8.50 -5.67 0.79
C GLU A 49 7.69 -5.43 2.06
N HIS A 50 8.33 -5.14 3.20
CA HIS A 50 7.64 -4.83 4.45
C HIS A 50 6.70 -3.63 4.28
N ARG A 51 7.19 -2.51 3.72
CA ARG A 51 6.36 -1.33 3.44
C ARG A 51 5.23 -1.61 2.46
N ALA A 52 5.43 -2.51 1.49
CA ALA A 52 4.37 -2.92 0.56
C ALA A 52 3.29 -3.73 1.27
N LYS A 53 3.67 -4.65 2.17
CA LYS A 53 2.74 -5.39 3.02
C LYS A 53 1.98 -4.48 3.97
N GLN A 54 2.67 -3.51 4.61
CA GLN A 54 2.02 -2.52 5.47
C GLN A 54 1.00 -1.68 4.69
N ARG A 55 1.36 -1.16 3.51
CA ARG A 55 0.39 -0.47 2.65
C ARG A 55 -0.79 -1.37 2.30
N LYS A 56 -0.56 -2.63 1.95
CA LYS A 56 -1.67 -3.57 1.66
C LYS A 56 -2.58 -3.78 2.88
N ALA A 57 -2.00 -3.91 4.08
CA ALA A 57 -2.75 -4.08 5.33
C ALA A 57 -3.51 -2.80 5.74
N GLU A 58 -2.89 -1.61 5.62
CA GLU A 58 -3.57 -0.32 5.83
C GLU A 58 -4.74 -0.11 4.85
N MET A 59 -4.64 -0.73 3.69
CA MET A 59 -5.63 -0.67 2.61
C MET A 59 -6.67 -1.80 2.70
N GLU A 60 -6.47 -2.78 3.57
CA GLU A 60 -7.38 -3.89 3.79
C GLU A 60 -8.70 -3.39 4.41
N GLY A 61 -9.82 -3.70 3.76
CA GLY A 61 -11.15 -3.18 4.15
C GLY A 61 -11.42 -1.71 3.76
N VAL A 62 -10.46 -0.99 3.17
CA VAL A 62 -10.71 0.37 2.64
C VAL A 62 -11.58 0.29 1.39
N GLU A 63 -11.34 -0.69 0.51
CA GLU A 63 -12.17 -0.93 -0.67
C GLU A 63 -13.63 -1.20 -0.30
N GLU A 64 -13.85 -2.09 0.67
CA GLU A 64 -15.19 -2.43 1.18
C GLU A 64 -15.92 -1.19 1.70
N LYS A 65 -15.27 -0.40 2.56
CA LYS A 65 -15.84 0.85 3.10
C LYS A 65 -16.12 1.90 2.03
N LEU A 66 -15.26 2.02 1.02
CA LEU A 66 -15.48 2.94 -0.10
C LEU A 66 -16.68 2.51 -0.96
N MET A 67 -16.84 1.21 -1.18
CA MET A 67 -18.02 0.66 -1.86
C MET A 67 -19.30 0.86 -1.06
N GLU A 68 -19.27 0.66 0.26
CA GLU A 68 -20.39 0.98 1.15
C GLU A 68 -20.78 2.46 1.05
N LYS A 69 -19.81 3.39 1.12
CA LYS A 69 -20.08 4.83 0.96
C LYS A 69 -20.60 5.20 -0.42
N LEU A 70 -20.12 4.55 -1.47
CA LEU A 70 -20.66 4.77 -2.81
C LEU A 70 -22.14 4.38 -2.90
N ASN A 71 -22.51 3.24 -2.31
CA ASN A 71 -23.89 2.78 -2.24
C ASN A 71 -24.77 3.70 -1.38
N GLU A 72 -24.27 4.17 -0.23
CA GLU A 72 -24.98 5.16 0.60
C GLU A 72 -25.27 6.44 -0.20
N LEU A 73 -24.26 7.01 -0.87
CA LEU A 73 -24.41 8.23 -1.68
C LEU A 73 -25.38 8.05 -2.84
N ALA A 74 -25.33 6.89 -3.52
CA ALA A 74 -26.25 6.57 -4.61
C ALA A 74 -27.71 6.45 -4.13
N ASN A 75 -27.93 5.96 -2.91
CA ASN A 75 -29.27 5.82 -2.32
C ASN A 75 -29.79 7.14 -1.72
N SER A 76 -28.92 8.13 -1.50
CA SER A 76 -29.27 9.42 -0.90
C SER A 76 -29.03 10.61 -1.84
N LEU A 77 -29.23 10.42 -3.15
CA LEU A 77 -29.03 11.49 -4.13
C LEU A 77 -30.05 12.63 -3.90
N PRO A 78 -29.58 13.89 -3.76
CA PRO A 78 -30.46 15.02 -3.55
C PRO A 78 -31.14 15.46 -4.85
N ASP A 79 -32.35 16.01 -4.74
CA ASP A 79 -33.09 16.60 -5.86
C ASP A 79 -32.54 17.98 -6.27
N ASP A 80 -31.90 18.69 -5.34
CA ASP A 80 -31.24 19.96 -5.64
C ASP A 80 -30.00 19.72 -6.52
N ILE A 81 -29.95 20.41 -7.66
CA ILE A 81 -28.91 20.24 -8.67
C ILE A 81 -27.52 20.60 -8.11
N GLY A 82 -27.43 21.62 -7.25
CA GLY A 82 -26.15 22.05 -6.67
C GLY A 82 -25.61 21.04 -5.65
N GLU A 83 -26.48 20.49 -4.81
CA GLU A 83 -26.12 19.41 -3.89
C GLU A 83 -25.85 18.10 -4.64
N LEU A 84 -26.56 17.83 -5.74
CA LEU A 84 -26.34 16.68 -6.60
C LEU A 84 -24.94 16.73 -7.23
N GLU A 85 -24.54 17.90 -7.74
CA GLU A 85 -23.19 18.09 -8.29
C GLU A 85 -22.11 17.77 -7.24
N LYS A 86 -22.29 18.18 -5.99
CA LYS A 86 -21.36 17.87 -4.89
C LYS A 86 -21.30 16.37 -4.62
N HIS A 87 -22.44 15.67 -4.59
CA HIS A 87 -22.49 14.22 -4.38
C HIS A 87 -21.75 13.50 -5.51
N LEU A 88 -22.04 13.84 -6.76
CA LEU A 88 -21.40 13.23 -7.93
C LEU A 88 -19.87 13.45 -7.93
N ARG A 89 -19.39 14.63 -7.52
CA ARG A 89 -17.95 14.90 -7.37
C ARG A 89 -17.29 14.01 -6.30
N VAL A 90 -17.99 13.71 -5.20
CA VAL A 90 -17.47 12.79 -4.18
C VAL A 90 -17.45 11.36 -4.70
N MET A 91 -18.53 10.93 -5.38
CA MET A 91 -18.62 9.61 -5.98
C MET A 91 -17.52 9.38 -7.03
N GLU A 92 -17.25 10.37 -7.89
CA GLU A 92 -16.16 10.33 -8.86
C GLU A 92 -14.80 10.08 -8.17
N LYS A 93 -14.50 10.82 -7.10
CA LYS A 93 -13.27 10.61 -6.32
C LYS A 93 -13.20 9.22 -5.69
N ILE A 94 -14.31 8.68 -5.19
CA ILE A 94 -14.37 7.33 -4.62
C ILE A 94 -14.06 6.30 -5.72
N ILE A 95 -14.67 6.43 -6.90
CA ILE A 95 -14.44 5.54 -8.04
C ILE A 95 -12.96 5.61 -8.47
N GLU A 96 -12.38 6.81 -8.61
CA GLU A 96 -10.96 6.96 -8.93
C GLU A 96 -10.05 6.26 -7.91
N LEU A 97 -10.38 6.36 -6.62
CA LEU A 97 -9.62 5.67 -5.58
C LEU A 97 -9.73 4.15 -5.75
N LEU A 98 -10.95 3.62 -5.91
CA LEU A 98 -11.21 2.19 -6.14
C LEU A 98 -10.48 1.64 -7.37
N GLU A 99 -10.41 2.39 -8.47
CA GLU A 99 -9.63 2.01 -9.64
C GLU A 99 -8.11 1.93 -9.36
N ARG A 100 -7.60 2.86 -8.53
CA ARG A 100 -6.20 2.81 -8.08
C ARG A 100 -5.95 1.58 -7.19
N TYR A 101 -6.90 1.21 -6.33
CA TYR A 101 -6.81 -0.03 -5.53
C TYR A 101 -6.71 -1.26 -6.41
N LYS A 102 -7.59 -1.41 -7.42
CA LYS A 102 -7.54 -2.55 -8.37
C LYS A 102 -6.19 -2.68 -9.09
N LYS A 103 -5.57 -1.55 -9.46
CA LYS A 103 -4.22 -1.55 -10.09
C LYS A 103 -3.09 -1.98 -9.16
N LEU A 104 -3.26 -1.82 -7.84
CA LEU A 104 -2.26 -2.24 -6.84
C LEU A 104 -2.37 -3.73 -6.51
N GLU A 105 -3.56 -4.31 -6.63
CA GLU A 105 -3.78 -5.76 -6.43
C GLU A 105 -3.43 -6.60 -7.68
N GLY A 106 -3.66 -6.07 -8.88
CA GLY A 106 -3.37 -6.73 -10.16
C GLY A 106 -1.93 -6.59 -10.66
N GLY A 107 -0.95 -6.38 -9.77
CA GLY A 107 0.45 -6.21 -10.15
C GLY A 107 1.14 -7.53 -10.48
N GLU A 108 1.05 -7.96 -11.75
CA GLU A 108 2.11 -8.70 -12.44
C GLU A 108 3.20 -7.75 -12.95
#